data_AF-A0A660PEA0-F1
#
_entry.id   AF-A0A660PEA0-F1
#
_cell.length_a   1.000
_cell.length_b   1.000
_cell.length_c   1.000
_cell.angle_alpha   90.00
_cell.angle_beta   90.00
_cell.angle_gamma   90.00
#
_symmetry.space_group_name_H-M   'P 1'
#
loop_
_entity.id
_entity.type
_entity.pdbx_description
1 polymer ?
#
loop_
_entity_poly.entity_id
_entity_poly.type
_entity_poly.pdbx_seq_one_letter_code
_entity_poly.pdbx_strand_id
1 'polypeptide(L)'
;HLAFDGVPDETRKSFPDGTTIFERVLPGANRMYPDTDSAPIPITEELINDITSRLPKEVVGYQKKLVDWGIPDDCHGYILRRNLVPIIEKIINDFSWDSKFIGCIIGHRLKRIEGRWRVFFNQDYQFLYDLVEFINEQKLEKDIIFKLLPMAYSSPDTPLSKLLEETRFKQLTKKDITDNISKLKINFIQNKRTYPSSKYALENSLMGQLRNIALGNISLKLLSEEIKKEVANG
;
A
#
# COMPACT_ATOMS: atom_id res chain seq x y z
N HIS A 1 22.40 -55.59 -5.75
CA HIS A 1 23.21 -55.48 -4.53
C HIS A 1 22.97 -54.16 -3.80
N LEU A 2 23.04 -52.99 -4.47
CA LEU A 2 22.77 -51.66 -3.87
C LEU A 2 21.54 -51.54 -2.93
N ALA A 3 20.41 -52.19 -3.26
CA ALA A 3 19.18 -52.11 -2.45
C ALA A 3 19.32 -52.67 -1.02
N PHE A 4 20.32 -53.53 -0.76
CA PHE A 4 20.58 -54.11 0.57
C PHE A 4 21.70 -53.39 1.33
N ASP A 5 22.42 -52.47 0.66
CA ASP A 5 23.59 -51.77 1.21
C ASP A 5 23.22 -50.39 1.79
N GLY A 6 22.07 -49.82 1.42
CA GLY A 6 21.56 -48.54 1.93
C GLY A 6 20.95 -47.64 0.85
N VAL A 7 20.75 -46.36 1.17
CA VAL A 7 20.32 -45.35 0.20
C VAL A 7 21.56 -44.87 -0.60
N PRO A 8 21.54 -44.95 -1.94
CA PRO A 8 22.70 -44.57 -2.75
C PRO A 8 22.86 -43.05 -2.86
N ASP A 9 24.12 -42.64 -3.08
CA ASP A 9 24.53 -41.26 -3.36
C ASP A 9 24.19 -40.87 -4.82
N GLU A 10 23.14 -40.08 -5.02
CA GLU A 10 22.61 -39.76 -6.35
C GLU A 10 22.02 -38.35 -6.46
N THR A 11 21.97 -37.83 -7.69
CA THR A 11 21.23 -36.64 -8.05
C THR A 11 19.82 -37.03 -8.51
N ARG A 12 18.80 -36.37 -7.95
CA ARG A 12 17.41 -36.63 -8.28
C ARG A 12 16.71 -35.35 -8.76
N LYS A 13 15.83 -35.49 -9.75
CA LYS A 13 14.99 -34.40 -10.25
C LYS A 13 13.64 -34.43 -9.56
N SER A 14 13.20 -33.29 -9.03
CA SER A 14 11.88 -33.12 -8.37
C SER A 14 10.75 -32.85 -9.35
N PHE A 15 9.55 -33.34 -9.04
CA PHE A 15 8.31 -33.08 -9.76
C PHE A 15 7.27 -32.33 -8.91
N PRO A 16 6.27 -31.68 -9.55
CA PRO A 16 5.24 -30.92 -8.84
C PRO A 16 4.36 -31.76 -7.89
N ASP A 17 4.28 -33.07 -8.11
CA ASP A 17 3.57 -34.02 -7.24
C ASP A 17 4.36 -34.42 -5.99
N GLY A 18 5.55 -33.82 -5.78
CA GLY A 18 6.43 -34.10 -4.66
C GLY A 18 7.28 -35.36 -4.84
N THR A 19 7.14 -36.07 -5.95
CA THR A 19 8.00 -37.21 -6.27
C THR A 19 9.33 -36.73 -6.83
N THR A 20 10.30 -37.63 -6.82
CA THR A 20 11.60 -37.40 -7.43
C THR A 20 11.98 -38.60 -8.29
N ILE A 21 12.69 -38.39 -9.39
CA ILE A 21 13.27 -39.48 -10.18
C ILE A 21 14.78 -39.41 -10.11
N PHE A 22 15.41 -40.58 -10.16
CA PHE A 22 16.84 -40.69 -10.37
C PHE A 22 17.22 -40.02 -11.70
N GLU A 23 18.25 -39.17 -11.66
CA GLU A 23 18.79 -38.53 -12.86
C GLU A 23 20.18 -39.09 -13.19
N ARG A 24 21.09 -39.07 -12.21
CA ARG A 24 22.45 -39.60 -12.34
C ARG A 24 23.06 -39.93 -10.98
N VAL A 25 24.06 -40.80 -10.97
CA VAL A 25 24.92 -41.00 -9.79
C VAL A 25 25.70 -39.73 -9.47
N LEU A 26 26.03 -39.51 -8.20
CA LEU A 26 26.86 -38.37 -7.83
C LEU A 26 28.25 -38.48 -8.50
N PRO A 27 28.72 -37.41 -9.19
CA PRO A 27 30.07 -37.41 -9.75
C PRO A 27 31.09 -37.46 -8.60
N GLY A 28 32.22 -38.12 -8.85
CA GLY A 28 33.35 -38.14 -7.90
C GLY A 28 33.96 -36.75 -7.68
N ALA A 29 34.98 -36.66 -6.83
CA ALA A 29 35.62 -35.40 -6.48
C ALA A 29 36.09 -34.62 -7.73
N ASN A 30 35.58 -33.38 -7.88
CA ASN A 30 36.04 -32.47 -8.91
C ASN A 30 37.50 -32.09 -8.65
N ARG A 31 38.33 -32.13 -9.70
CA ARG A 31 39.72 -31.67 -9.64
C ARG A 31 39.75 -30.14 -9.71
N MET A 32 39.77 -29.49 -8.55
CA MET A 32 39.92 -28.04 -8.47
C MET A 32 41.41 -27.67 -8.42
N TYR A 33 41.83 -26.76 -9.29
CA TYR A 33 43.14 -26.11 -9.24
C TYR A 33 42.94 -24.59 -9.21
N PRO A 34 43.86 -23.81 -8.62
CA PRO A 34 43.82 -22.36 -8.74
C PRO A 34 43.87 -21.95 -10.21
N ASP A 35 43.00 -21.00 -10.59
CA ASP A 35 43.07 -20.38 -11.91
C ASP A 35 44.40 -19.63 -12.05
N THR A 36 45.26 -20.07 -12.97
CA THR A 36 46.57 -19.46 -13.23
C THR A 36 46.52 -18.34 -14.26
N ASP A 37 45.42 -18.22 -14.99
CA ASP A 37 45.27 -17.22 -16.06
C ASP A 37 44.87 -15.85 -15.50
N SER A 38 44.25 -15.83 -14.30
CA SER A 38 43.82 -14.63 -13.61
C SER A 38 44.70 -14.29 -12.40
N ALA A 39 45.04 -13.02 -12.24
CA ALA A 39 45.67 -12.55 -11.01
C ALA A 39 44.70 -12.62 -9.81
N PRO A 40 45.18 -12.89 -8.58
CA PRO A 40 44.36 -12.81 -7.38
C PRO A 40 43.72 -11.42 -7.22
N ILE A 41 42.45 -11.38 -6.80
CA ILE A 41 41.73 -10.12 -6.52
C ILE A 41 41.92 -9.78 -5.04
N PRO A 42 42.72 -8.75 -4.67
CA PRO A 42 42.86 -8.35 -3.28
C PRO A 42 41.60 -7.64 -2.79
N ILE A 43 41.13 -8.00 -1.59
CA ILE A 43 40.03 -7.34 -0.91
C ILE A 43 40.63 -6.44 0.18
N THR A 44 40.67 -5.12 -0.06
CA THR A 44 41.22 -4.15 0.89
C THR A 44 40.21 -3.78 1.98
N GLU A 45 40.70 -3.35 3.15
CA GLU A 45 39.83 -2.86 4.22
C GLU A 45 39.03 -1.61 3.79
N GLU A 46 39.61 -0.74 2.95
CA GLU A 46 38.93 0.42 2.38
C GLU A 46 37.71 0.01 1.55
N LEU A 47 37.85 -1.01 0.68
CA LEU A 47 36.77 -1.54 -0.13
C LEU A 47 35.66 -2.14 0.75
N ILE A 48 36.04 -2.89 1.80
CA ILE A 48 35.09 -3.47 2.75
C ILE A 48 34.31 -2.34 3.44
N ASN A 49 35.01 -1.34 3.99
CA ASN A 49 34.39 -0.25 4.73
C ASN A 49 33.45 0.59 3.87
N ASP A 50 33.85 0.90 2.64
CA ASP A 50 33.01 1.63 1.68
C ASP A 50 31.73 0.86 1.35
N ILE A 51 31.83 -0.43 1.00
CA ILE A 51 30.66 -1.27 0.73
C ILE A 51 29.77 -1.38 1.96
N THR A 52 30.35 -1.69 3.13
CA THR A 52 29.60 -1.84 4.38
C THR A 52 28.83 -0.57 4.74
N SER A 53 29.39 0.61 4.47
CA SER A 53 28.72 1.91 4.73
C SER A 53 27.50 2.16 3.85
N ARG A 54 27.44 1.53 2.66
CA ARG A 54 26.38 1.70 1.66
C ARG A 54 25.41 0.52 1.60
N LEU A 55 25.62 -0.51 2.42
CA LEU A 55 24.72 -1.66 2.48
C LEU A 55 23.32 -1.19 2.91
N PRO A 56 22.26 -1.64 2.21
CA PRO A 56 20.90 -1.37 2.64
C PRO A 56 20.63 -2.04 4.00
N LYS A 57 19.66 -1.50 4.74
CA LYS A 57 19.19 -2.13 5.97
C LYS A 57 18.63 -3.52 5.65
N GLU A 58 18.91 -4.47 6.53
CA GLU A 58 18.36 -5.81 6.43
C GLU A 58 16.83 -5.80 6.52
N VAL A 59 16.20 -6.80 5.89
CA VAL A 59 14.74 -6.99 5.91
C VAL A 59 14.20 -7.06 7.34
N VAL A 60 14.94 -7.69 8.26
CA VAL A 60 14.58 -7.77 9.69
C VAL A 60 14.51 -6.38 10.33
N GLY A 61 15.44 -5.49 9.98
CA GLY A 61 15.42 -4.10 10.45
C GLY A 61 14.20 -3.34 9.95
N TYR A 62 13.84 -3.53 8.67
CA TYR A 62 12.63 -2.96 8.11
C TYR A 62 11.35 -3.54 8.73
N GLN A 63 11.31 -4.84 8.99
CA GLN A 63 10.16 -5.47 9.63
C GLN A 63 9.90 -4.91 11.04
N LYS A 64 10.96 -4.77 11.86
CA LYS A 64 10.85 -4.10 13.17
C LYS A 64 10.27 -2.69 13.05
N LYS A 65 10.75 -1.93 12.06
CA LYS A 65 10.26 -0.59 11.80
C LYS A 65 8.77 -0.54 11.44
N LEU A 66 8.28 -1.49 10.66
CA LEU A 66 6.84 -1.59 10.33
C LEU A 66 5.99 -1.86 11.58
N VAL A 67 6.50 -2.70 12.50
CA VAL A 67 5.88 -2.96 13.81
C VAL A 67 5.86 -1.69 14.66
N ASP A 68 6.99 -0.97 14.75
CA ASP A 68 7.11 0.28 15.53
C ASP A 68 6.16 1.36 14.99
N TRP A 69 5.94 1.39 13.68
CA TRP A 69 4.96 2.26 13.01
C TRP A 69 3.50 1.84 13.21
N GLY A 70 3.24 0.73 13.89
CA GLY A 70 1.90 0.21 14.15
C GLY A 70 1.19 -0.32 12.90
N ILE A 71 1.94 -0.65 11.85
CA ILE A 71 1.39 -1.19 10.59
C ILE A 71 1.04 -2.67 10.82
N PRO A 72 -0.18 -3.11 10.46
CA PRO A 72 -0.59 -4.50 10.60
C PRO A 72 0.32 -5.51 9.86
N ASP A 73 0.55 -6.68 10.45
CA ASP A 73 1.46 -7.72 9.91
C ASP A 73 1.08 -8.20 8.50
N ASP A 74 -0.21 -8.20 8.18
CA ASP A 74 -0.72 -8.61 6.87
C ASP A 74 -0.32 -7.66 5.73
N CYS A 75 0.07 -6.42 6.05
CA CYS A 75 0.63 -5.45 5.12
C CYS A 75 2.12 -5.68 4.85
N HIS A 76 2.87 -6.26 5.81
CA HIS A 76 4.33 -6.29 5.78
C HIS A 76 4.86 -7.02 4.56
N GLY A 77 4.31 -8.21 4.27
CA GLY A 77 4.78 -9.02 3.15
C GLY A 77 4.69 -8.31 1.79
N TYR A 78 3.65 -7.49 1.59
CA TYR A 78 3.51 -6.70 0.36
C TYR A 78 4.52 -5.55 0.31
N ILE A 79 4.63 -4.78 1.40
CA ILE A 79 5.54 -3.64 1.52
C ILE A 79 7.01 -4.07 1.35
N LEU A 80 7.43 -5.14 2.03
CA LEU A 80 8.80 -5.63 2.01
C LEU A 80 9.18 -6.21 0.64
N ARG A 81 8.30 -7.02 0.03
CA ARG A 81 8.56 -7.63 -1.29
C ARG A 81 8.73 -6.61 -2.42
N ARG A 82 8.18 -5.40 -2.23
CA ARG A 82 8.26 -4.28 -3.20
C ARG A 82 9.24 -3.19 -2.78
N ASN A 83 9.99 -3.39 -1.70
CA ASN A 83 10.93 -2.39 -1.16
C ASN A 83 10.27 -1.01 -0.92
N LEU A 84 9.05 -0.99 -0.36
CA LEU A 84 8.27 0.24 -0.17
C LEU A 84 8.54 0.94 1.18
N VAL A 85 9.38 0.37 2.04
CA VAL A 85 9.68 0.99 3.34
C VAL A 85 10.37 2.36 3.21
N PRO A 86 11.35 2.56 2.30
CA PRO A 86 11.99 3.86 2.12
C PRO A 86 11.01 4.96 1.67
N ILE A 87 10.06 4.65 0.78
CA ILE A 87 9.09 5.66 0.32
C ILE A 87 8.07 5.99 1.41
N ILE A 88 7.64 4.99 2.19
CA ILE A 88 6.77 5.20 3.36
C ILE A 88 7.49 6.09 4.38
N GLU A 89 8.76 5.80 4.67
CA GLU A 89 9.59 6.62 5.57
C GLU A 89 9.66 8.08 5.10
N LYS A 90 9.94 8.29 3.81
CA LYS A 90 10.02 9.61 3.21
C LYS A 90 8.70 10.38 3.37
N ILE A 91 7.58 9.74 3.03
CA ILE A 91 6.23 10.33 3.18
C ILE A 91 5.93 10.70 4.64
N ILE A 92 6.26 9.83 5.60
CA ILE A 92 6.02 10.09 7.03
C ILE A 92 6.84 11.30 7.50
N ASN A 93 8.12 11.34 7.14
CA ASN A 93 9.04 12.39 7.58
C ASN A 93 8.70 13.76 6.97
N ASP A 94 8.39 13.80 5.67
CA ASP A 94 8.19 15.06 4.95
C ASP A 94 6.80 15.67 5.20
N PHE A 95 5.78 14.82 5.36
CA PHE A 95 4.38 15.26 5.42
C PHE A 95 3.69 15.04 6.76
N SER A 96 4.35 14.39 7.73
CA SER A 96 3.78 14.06 9.05
C SER A 96 2.44 13.30 8.95
N TRP A 97 2.32 12.40 7.98
CA TRP A 97 1.17 11.50 7.88
C TRP A 97 1.25 10.40 8.92
N ASP A 98 0.09 9.89 9.34
CA ASP A 98 0.03 8.76 10.26
C ASP A 98 0.63 7.51 9.59
N SER A 99 1.64 6.93 10.25
CA SER A 99 2.43 5.83 9.71
C SER A 99 1.57 4.60 9.43
N LYS A 100 0.63 4.31 10.34
CA LYS A 100 -0.33 3.23 10.20
C LYS A 100 -1.29 3.47 9.04
N PHE A 101 -1.79 4.68 8.87
CA PHE A 101 -2.67 5.04 7.77
C PHE A 101 -1.99 4.83 6.41
N ILE A 102 -0.79 5.39 6.19
CA ILE A 102 -0.05 5.21 4.94
C ILE A 102 0.32 3.74 4.70
N GLY A 103 0.78 3.06 5.75
CA GLY A 103 1.09 1.63 5.70
C GLY A 103 -0.10 0.79 5.26
N CYS A 104 -1.30 1.05 5.78
CA CYS A 104 -2.54 0.36 5.39
C CYS A 104 -2.99 0.74 3.96
N ILE A 105 -2.88 2.01 3.57
CA ILE A 105 -3.20 2.44 2.19
C ILE A 105 -2.35 1.65 1.19
N ILE A 106 -1.05 1.53 1.44
CA ILE A 106 -0.14 0.81 0.55
C ILE A 106 -0.35 -0.70 0.67
N GLY A 107 -0.28 -1.25 1.88
CA GLY A 107 -0.35 -2.68 2.16
C GLY A 107 -1.66 -3.36 1.76
N HIS A 108 -2.78 -2.64 1.81
CA HIS A 108 -4.09 -3.18 1.45
C HIS A 108 -4.60 -2.63 0.12
N ARG A 109 -4.65 -1.30 -0.02
CA ARG A 109 -5.38 -0.68 -1.11
C ARG A 109 -4.56 -0.64 -2.38
N LEU A 110 -3.28 -0.27 -2.33
CA LEU A 110 -2.39 -0.37 -3.48
C LEU A 110 -2.24 -1.83 -3.93
N LYS A 111 -2.01 -2.75 -2.99
CA LYS A 111 -2.03 -4.21 -3.25
C LYS A 111 -3.28 -4.66 -4.01
N ARG A 112 -4.46 -4.19 -3.61
CA ARG A 112 -5.74 -4.50 -4.28
C ARG A 112 -5.84 -3.86 -5.66
N ILE A 113 -5.34 -2.63 -5.83
CA ILE A 113 -5.33 -1.92 -7.11
C ILE A 113 -4.44 -2.67 -8.12
N GLU A 114 -3.19 -2.97 -7.75
CA GLU A 114 -2.27 -3.73 -8.62
C GLU A 114 -2.81 -5.11 -8.99
N GLY A 115 -3.49 -5.79 -8.05
CA GLY A 115 -4.12 -7.07 -8.33
C GLY A 115 -5.26 -7.01 -9.35
N ARG A 116 -5.92 -5.85 -9.51
CA ARG A 116 -7.03 -5.63 -10.45
C ARG A 116 -6.55 -5.09 -11.79
N TRP A 117 -5.62 -4.15 -11.75
CA TRP A 117 -5.08 -3.48 -12.93
C TRP A 117 -3.60 -3.83 -13.05
N ARG A 118 -3.31 -4.79 -13.92
CA ARG A 118 -1.93 -5.06 -14.37
C ARG A 118 -1.54 -4.04 -15.42
N VAL A 119 -1.41 -2.78 -15.01
CA VAL A 119 -0.70 -1.81 -15.83
C VAL A 119 0.74 -2.31 -15.92
N PHE A 120 1.34 -2.30 -17.12
CA PHE A 120 2.77 -2.53 -17.30
C PHE A 120 3.52 -1.31 -16.75
N PHE A 121 3.39 -1.07 -15.45
CA PHE A 121 3.99 0.06 -14.78
C PHE A 121 5.47 -0.27 -14.56
N ASN A 122 6.32 0.60 -15.10
CA ASN A 122 7.72 0.63 -14.72
C ASN A 122 7.76 0.88 -13.21
N GLN A 123 8.41 0.00 -12.45
CA GLN A 123 8.23 -0.26 -11.00
C GLN A 123 8.57 0.92 -10.05
N ASP A 124 8.66 2.16 -10.53
CA ASP A 124 8.91 3.30 -9.68
C ASP A 124 7.64 3.72 -8.94
N TYR A 125 7.65 3.54 -7.63
CA TYR A 125 6.56 3.93 -6.75
C TYR A 125 6.59 5.43 -6.38
N GLN A 126 7.48 6.22 -6.99
CA GLN A 126 7.61 7.67 -6.76
C GLN A 126 6.28 8.43 -6.83
N PHE A 127 5.35 8.01 -7.70
CA PHE A 127 4.01 8.62 -7.77
C PHE A 127 3.26 8.61 -6.44
N LEU A 128 3.54 7.68 -5.51
CA LEU A 128 2.95 7.67 -4.17
C LEU A 128 3.37 8.88 -3.35
N TYR A 129 4.64 9.28 -3.47
CA TYR A 129 5.17 10.47 -2.82
C TYR A 129 4.53 11.71 -3.45
N ASP A 130 4.56 11.81 -4.78
CA ASP A 130 4.02 12.96 -5.53
C ASP A 130 2.52 13.14 -5.25
N LEU A 131 1.78 12.04 -5.10
CA LEU A 131 0.37 12.04 -4.72
C LEU A 131 0.14 12.64 -3.33
N VAL A 132 0.96 12.26 -2.35
CA VAL A 132 0.83 12.78 -0.98
C VAL A 132 1.26 14.23 -0.91
N GLU A 133 2.33 14.59 -1.61
CA GLU A 133 2.79 15.97 -1.76
C GLU A 133 1.67 16.87 -2.29
N PHE A 134 1.04 16.47 -3.39
CA PHE A 134 -0.07 17.21 -3.98
C PHE A 134 -1.27 17.39 -3.02
N ILE A 135 -1.62 16.33 -2.27
CA ILE A 135 -2.71 16.42 -1.27
C ILE A 135 -2.39 17.46 -0.19
N ASN A 136 -1.13 17.50 0.26
CA ASN A 136 -0.67 18.46 1.25
C ASN A 136 -0.60 19.89 0.71
N GLU A 137 -0.07 20.10 -0.49
CA GLU A 137 0.03 21.41 -1.14
C GLU A 137 -1.34 22.05 -1.35
N GLN A 138 -2.31 21.25 -1.81
CA GLN A 138 -3.69 21.69 -2.03
C GLN A 138 -4.52 21.81 -0.72
N LYS A 139 -3.90 21.52 0.44
CA LYS A 139 -4.54 21.50 1.77
C LYS A 139 -5.80 20.64 1.81
N LEU A 140 -5.75 19.49 1.13
CA LEU A 140 -6.85 18.55 1.05
C LEU A 140 -6.82 17.60 2.25
N GLU A 141 -8.00 17.15 2.66
CA GLU A 141 -8.11 16.11 3.69
C GLU A 141 -7.60 14.76 3.17
N LYS A 142 -6.89 14.02 4.04
CA LYS A 142 -6.17 12.78 3.72
C LYS A 142 -7.06 11.71 3.07
N ASP A 143 -8.35 11.69 3.42
CA ASP A 143 -9.33 10.75 2.89
C ASP A 143 -9.49 10.84 1.35
N ILE A 144 -9.12 11.96 0.72
CA ILE A 144 -9.19 12.07 -0.74
C ILE A 144 -8.28 11.06 -1.46
N ILE A 145 -7.24 10.57 -0.78
CA ILE A 145 -6.35 9.52 -1.30
C ILE A 145 -7.13 8.28 -1.75
N PHE A 146 -8.28 7.99 -1.13
CA PHE A 146 -9.14 6.87 -1.52
C PHE A 146 -9.74 7.02 -2.92
N LYS A 147 -9.86 8.24 -3.44
CA LYS A 147 -10.31 8.50 -4.81
C LYS A 147 -9.14 8.66 -5.76
N LEU A 148 -8.12 9.43 -5.36
CA LEU A 148 -7.02 9.79 -6.25
C LEU A 148 -6.06 8.61 -6.50
N LEU A 149 -5.78 7.77 -5.51
CA LEU A 149 -4.80 6.68 -5.66
C LEU A 149 -5.13 5.71 -6.82
N PRO A 150 -6.37 5.17 -6.95
CA PRO A 150 -6.72 4.36 -8.11
C PRO A 150 -6.58 5.08 -9.45
N MET A 151 -6.91 6.37 -9.50
CA MET A 151 -6.86 7.18 -10.73
C MET A 151 -5.41 7.45 -11.13
N ALA A 152 -4.58 7.87 -10.18
CA ALA A 152 -3.15 8.09 -10.37
C ALA A 152 -2.43 6.82 -10.83
N TYR A 153 -2.77 5.67 -10.24
CA TYR A 153 -2.20 4.38 -10.65
C TYR A 153 -2.65 3.96 -12.07
N SER A 154 -3.90 4.24 -12.44
CA SER A 154 -4.45 3.83 -13.75
C SER A 154 -3.99 4.75 -14.89
N SER A 155 -3.66 6.00 -14.59
CA SER A 155 -3.32 7.05 -15.55
C SER A 155 -2.06 7.82 -15.11
N PRO A 156 -0.86 7.22 -15.22
CA PRO A 156 0.40 7.83 -14.76
C PRO A 156 0.73 9.17 -15.42
N ASP A 157 0.45 9.28 -16.71
CA ASP A 157 0.85 10.46 -17.51
C ASP A 157 -0.07 11.67 -17.26
N THR A 158 -1.18 11.47 -16.56
CA THR A 158 -2.14 12.53 -16.27
C THR A 158 -1.71 13.30 -15.02
N PRO A 159 -1.54 14.64 -15.11
CA PRO A 159 -1.25 15.46 -13.95
C PRO A 159 -2.32 15.31 -12.84
N LEU A 160 -1.88 15.28 -11.58
CA LEU A 160 -2.76 15.12 -10.42
C LEU A 160 -3.85 16.19 -10.32
N SER A 161 -3.60 17.40 -10.82
CA SER A 161 -4.59 18.48 -10.91
C SER A 161 -5.78 18.12 -11.79
N LYS A 162 -5.55 17.51 -12.96
CA LYS A 162 -6.62 17.03 -13.84
C LYS A 162 -7.40 15.89 -13.21
N LEU A 163 -6.70 14.97 -12.53
CA LEU A 163 -7.36 13.87 -11.82
C LEU A 163 -8.29 14.41 -10.71
N LEU A 164 -7.89 15.46 -10.01
CA LEU A 164 -8.74 16.11 -9.01
C LEU A 164 -10.01 16.70 -9.65
N GLU A 165 -9.91 17.36 -10.81
CA GLU A 165 -11.07 17.87 -11.54
C GLU A 165 -12.02 16.74 -11.99
N GLU A 166 -11.48 15.62 -12.48
CA GLU A 166 -12.26 14.43 -12.87
C GLU A 166 -13.05 13.84 -11.70
N THR A 167 -12.56 13.96 -10.46
CA THR A 167 -13.32 13.54 -9.28
C THR A 167 -14.54 14.41 -8.99
N ARG A 168 -14.78 15.46 -9.79
CA ARG A 168 -15.79 16.51 -9.59
C ARG A 168 -15.69 17.15 -8.21
N PHE A 169 -14.46 17.23 -7.70
CA PHE A 169 -14.19 17.87 -6.42
C PHE A 169 -14.53 19.36 -6.51
N LYS A 170 -15.24 19.85 -5.51
CA LYS A 170 -15.50 21.28 -5.31
C LYS A 170 -15.03 21.64 -3.92
N GLN A 171 -14.20 22.66 -3.81
CA GLN A 171 -13.77 23.15 -2.51
C GLN A 171 -14.96 23.79 -1.81
N LEU A 172 -15.34 23.25 -0.66
CA LEU A 172 -16.49 23.68 0.12
C LEU A 172 -16.07 23.90 1.55
N THR A 173 -16.63 24.92 2.19
CA THR A 173 -16.37 25.15 3.60
C THR A 173 -17.14 24.14 4.45
N LYS A 174 -16.70 23.94 5.69
CA LYS A 174 -17.40 23.10 6.65
C LYS A 174 -18.89 23.47 6.78
N LYS A 175 -19.20 24.78 6.76
CA LYS A 175 -20.58 25.30 6.89
C LYS A 175 -21.45 24.92 5.69
N ASP A 176 -20.90 25.01 4.48
CA ASP A 176 -21.65 24.64 3.27
C ASP A 176 -22.05 23.15 3.28
N ILE A 177 -21.19 22.30 3.86
CA ILE A 177 -21.47 20.88 4.00
C ILE A 177 -22.52 20.64 5.09
N THR A 178 -22.45 21.33 6.23
CA THR A 178 -23.45 21.19 7.30
C THR A 178 -24.84 21.65 6.88
N ASP A 179 -24.93 22.73 6.10
CA ASP A 179 -26.21 23.23 5.59
C ASP A 179 -26.88 22.23 4.64
N ASN A 180 -26.08 21.44 3.92
CA ASN A 180 -26.60 20.34 3.11
C ASN A 180 -27.14 19.19 3.97
N ILE A 181 -26.61 18.94 5.18
CA ILE A 181 -27.14 17.91 6.09
C ILE A 181 -28.61 18.20 6.40
N SER A 182 -28.93 19.43 6.80
CA SER A 182 -30.30 19.81 7.19
C SER A 182 -31.26 19.70 6.00
N LYS A 183 -30.85 20.14 4.80
CA LYS A 183 -31.65 20.00 3.57
C LYS A 183 -31.93 18.54 3.22
N LEU A 184 -30.90 17.69 3.30
CA LEU A 184 -31.03 16.26 2.99
C LEU A 184 -31.86 15.52 4.05
N LYS A 185 -31.79 15.92 5.33
CA LYS A 185 -32.65 15.39 6.40
C LYS A 185 -34.13 15.62 6.07
N ILE A 186 -34.50 16.83 5.64
CA ILE A 186 -35.89 17.15 5.26
C ILE A 186 -36.34 16.30 4.07
N ASN A 187 -35.54 16.20 3.01
CA ASN A 187 -35.85 15.38 1.84
C ASN A 187 -36.02 13.88 2.19
N PHE A 188 -35.22 13.37 3.12
CA PHE A 188 -35.32 11.97 3.56
C PHE A 188 -36.62 11.71 4.34
N ILE A 189 -37.01 12.63 5.24
CA ILE A 189 -38.26 12.52 6.02
C ILE A 189 -39.49 12.58 5.11
N GLN A 190 -39.44 13.38 4.04
CA GLN A 190 -40.53 13.48 3.06
C GLN A 190 -40.67 12.22 2.18
N ASN A 191 -39.56 11.53 1.91
CA ASN A 191 -39.52 10.33 1.05
C ASN A 191 -39.56 9.00 1.83
N LYS A 192 -40.27 8.96 2.98
CA LYS A 192 -40.38 7.82 3.93
C LYS A 192 -40.77 6.44 3.36
N ARG A 193 -41.09 6.31 2.07
CA ARG A 193 -41.56 5.06 1.46
C ARG A 193 -40.48 3.99 1.28
N THR A 194 -39.19 4.33 1.40
CA THR A 194 -38.10 3.45 0.95
C THR A 194 -37.14 2.97 2.05
N TYR A 195 -37.20 3.53 3.27
CA TYR A 195 -36.23 3.23 4.33
C TYR A 195 -36.91 2.87 5.66
N PRO A 196 -36.39 1.88 6.40
CA PRO A 196 -36.87 1.59 7.76
C PRO A 196 -36.71 2.81 8.65
N SER A 197 -37.67 3.07 9.54
CA SER A 197 -37.76 4.21 10.47
C SER A 197 -36.69 4.21 11.58
N SER A 198 -35.49 3.72 11.28
CA SER A 198 -34.38 3.63 12.21
C SER A 198 -33.46 4.84 12.06
N LYS A 199 -33.05 5.41 13.20
CA LYS A 199 -32.04 6.47 13.29
C LYS A 199 -30.80 6.15 12.45
N TYR A 200 -30.35 4.89 12.51
CA TYR A 200 -29.19 4.40 11.78
C TYR A 200 -29.35 4.44 10.25
N ALA A 201 -30.57 4.26 9.73
CA ALA A 201 -30.82 4.30 8.29
C ALA A 201 -30.66 5.72 7.74
N LEU A 202 -31.14 6.72 8.49
CA LEU A 202 -30.98 8.14 8.15
C LEU A 202 -29.50 8.53 8.19
N GLU A 203 -28.77 8.18 9.26
CA GLU A 203 -27.33 8.45 9.38
C GLU A 203 -26.53 7.87 8.21
N ASN A 204 -26.77 6.61 7.86
CA ASN A 204 -26.09 5.94 6.75
C ASN A 204 -26.43 6.55 5.39
N SER A 205 -27.69 6.95 5.17
CA SER A 205 -28.12 7.60 3.93
C SER A 205 -27.46 8.96 3.74
N LEU A 206 -27.48 9.79 4.79
CA LEU A 206 -26.81 11.10 4.81
C LEU A 206 -25.30 10.96 4.58
N MET A 207 -24.65 10.02 5.28
CA MET A 207 -23.24 9.70 5.05
C MET A 207 -22.97 9.30 3.59
N GLY A 208 -23.80 8.43 3.01
CA GLY A 208 -23.62 7.97 1.63
C GLY A 208 -23.68 9.11 0.60
N GLN A 209 -24.63 10.03 0.75
CA GLN A 209 -24.81 11.15 -0.16
C GLN A 209 -23.72 12.22 0.02
N LEU A 210 -23.38 12.55 1.26
CA LEU A 210 -22.42 13.62 1.57
C LEU A 210 -20.96 13.17 1.47
N ARG A 211 -20.67 11.87 1.58
CA ARG A 211 -19.30 11.35 1.51
C ARG A 211 -18.56 11.83 0.27
N ASN A 212 -19.20 11.84 -0.88
CA ASN A 212 -18.54 12.26 -2.12
C ASN A 212 -18.14 13.74 -2.14
N ILE A 213 -18.91 14.59 -1.45
CA ILE A 213 -18.71 16.04 -1.32
C ILE A 213 -17.69 16.33 -0.21
N ALA A 214 -17.72 15.54 0.86
CA ALA A 214 -16.84 15.70 2.02
C ALA A 214 -15.40 15.27 1.75
N LEU A 215 -15.18 14.25 0.91
CA LEU A 215 -13.84 13.77 0.56
C LEU A 215 -12.96 14.91 0.03
N GLY A 216 -11.90 15.23 0.77
CA GLY A 216 -10.96 16.32 0.46
C GLY A 216 -11.26 17.66 1.14
N ASN A 217 -12.50 17.89 1.61
CA ASN A 217 -12.91 19.12 2.28
C ASN A 217 -12.95 18.99 3.81
N ILE A 218 -13.48 17.88 4.31
CA ILE A 218 -13.57 17.58 5.75
C ILE A 218 -13.26 16.10 5.99
N SER A 219 -12.69 15.80 7.16
CA SER A 219 -12.50 14.41 7.59
C SER A 219 -13.84 13.68 7.69
N LEU A 220 -13.88 12.41 7.24
CA LEU A 220 -15.10 11.60 7.30
C LEU A 220 -15.55 11.31 8.74
N LYS A 221 -14.62 11.32 9.70
CA LYS A 221 -14.92 11.20 11.13
C LYS A 221 -15.72 12.41 11.61
N LEU A 222 -15.26 13.62 11.28
CA LEU A 222 -15.95 14.86 11.65
C LEU A 222 -17.34 14.94 11.01
N LEU A 223 -17.47 14.55 9.73
CA LEU A 223 -18.78 14.47 9.06
C LEU A 223 -19.74 13.53 9.81
N SER A 224 -19.26 12.34 10.21
CA SER A 224 -20.09 11.37 10.93
C SER A 224 -20.55 11.91 12.28
N GLU A 225 -19.67 12.59 13.02
CA GLU A 225 -20.02 13.22 14.31
C GLU A 225 -21.09 14.31 14.13
N GLU A 226 -20.97 15.13 13.09
CA GLU A 226 -21.91 16.22 12.83
C GLU A 226 -23.30 15.69 12.42
N ILE A 227 -23.34 14.67 11.57
CA ILE A 227 -24.60 13.99 11.20
C ILE A 227 -25.27 13.39 12.43
N LYS A 228 -24.52 12.73 13.31
CA LYS A 228 -25.08 12.14 14.54
C LYS A 228 -25.67 13.20 15.47
N LYS A 229 -25.06 14.37 15.58
CA LYS A 229 -25.59 15.50 16.36
C LYS A 229 -26.89 16.03 15.76
N GLU A 230 -26.89 16.30 14.45
CA GLU A 230 -28.09 16.78 13.73
C GLU A 230 -29.26 15.79 13.77
N VAL A 231 -28.97 14.49 13.72
CA VAL A 231 -29.99 13.44 13.82
C VAL A 231 -30.45 13.22 15.27
N ALA A 232 -29.62 13.52 16.28
CA ALA A 232 -30.02 13.45 17.69
C ALA A 232 -30.86 14.65 18.14
N ASN A 233 -30.65 15.82 17.54
CA ASN A 233 -31.30 17.09 17.90
C ASN A 233 -32.73 17.28 17.36
N GLY A 234 -33.27 16.32 16.60
CA GLY A 234 -34.65 16.39 16.11
C GLY A 234 -35.14 15.07 15.59
#